data_AF-A0A924ICT8-F1
#
_entry.id   AF-A0A924ICT8-F1
#
_cell.length_a   1.000
_cell.length_b   1.000
_cell.length_c   1.000
_cell.angle_alpha   90.00
_cell.angle_beta   90.00
_cell.angle_gamma   90.00
#
_symmetry.space_group_name_H-M   'P 1'
#
loop_
_entity.id
_entity.type
_entity.pdbx_description
1 polymer ?
#
loop_
_entity_poly.entity_id
_entity_poly.type
_entity_poly.pdbx_seq_one_letter_code
_entity_poly.pdbx_strand_id
1 'polypeptide(L)'
;MLFPVPPVTPSNLTSTSLVLPSAMPLKGEKEVATKAQFKKWGEETLQRLFTEFRSDRPGLYSDERSSEKPKKSGPAFMWGCGVMLSALTAAAKDKPKEYKPRLEPFITGLEVYWNNAGDVGGYDVLPLPKPPDRYYDDNAWVA
;
A
#
# COMPACT_ATOMS: atom_id res chain seq x y z
N MET A 1 -82.84 -27.20 17.69
CA MET A 1 -82.90 -25.73 17.79
C MET A 1 -81.49 -25.21 17.54
N LEU A 2 -81.21 -24.72 16.33
CA LEU A 2 -79.92 -24.14 15.93
C LEU A 2 -80.03 -22.62 16.01
N PHE A 3 -79.12 -21.97 16.73
CA PHE A 3 -78.93 -20.52 16.70
C PHE A 3 -77.91 -20.15 15.61
N PRO A 4 -78.15 -19.15 14.76
CA PRO A 4 -77.19 -18.73 13.75
C PRO A 4 -76.07 -17.87 14.36
N VAL A 5 -74.83 -18.16 13.97
CA VAL A 5 -73.62 -17.39 14.30
C VAL A 5 -73.48 -16.23 13.31
N PRO A 6 -73.22 -14.98 13.74
CA PRO A 6 -73.06 -13.85 12.82
C PRO A 6 -71.71 -13.90 12.07
N PRO A 7 -71.62 -13.34 10.85
CA PRO A 7 -70.41 -13.36 10.05
C PRO A 7 -69.37 -12.35 10.55
N VAL A 8 -68.10 -12.77 10.57
CA VAL A 8 -66.94 -11.92 10.87
C VAL A 8 -66.46 -11.28 9.57
N THR A 9 -66.55 -9.96 9.46
CA THR A 9 -65.90 -9.19 8.39
C THR A 9 -64.40 -9.05 8.68
N PRO A 10 -63.49 -9.37 7.75
CA PRO A 10 -62.07 -9.09 7.92
C PRO A 10 -61.78 -7.59 7.75
N SER A 11 -61.24 -6.97 8.79
CA SER A 11 -60.73 -5.60 8.78
C SER A 11 -59.50 -5.49 7.87
N ASN A 12 -59.58 -4.58 6.89
CA ASN A 12 -58.44 -4.20 6.05
C ASN A 12 -57.37 -3.48 6.89
N LEU A 13 -56.29 -4.18 7.25
CA LEU A 13 -55.07 -3.55 7.73
C LEU A 13 -54.24 -3.11 6.51
N THR A 14 -54.38 -1.83 6.15
CA THR A 14 -53.42 -1.15 5.27
C THR A 14 -52.03 -1.20 5.91
N SER A 15 -51.10 -1.86 5.23
CA SER A 15 -49.67 -1.87 5.56
C SER A 15 -49.09 -0.47 5.32
N THR A 16 -49.15 0.38 6.34
CA THR A 16 -48.36 1.62 6.37
C THR A 16 -46.89 1.21 6.48
N SER A 17 -46.16 1.24 5.36
CA SER A 17 -44.70 1.17 5.39
C SER A 17 -44.19 2.35 6.21
N LEU A 18 -43.71 2.06 7.41
CA LEU A 18 -43.00 3.02 8.24
C LEU A 18 -41.68 3.33 7.52
N VAL A 19 -41.63 4.44 6.78
CA VAL A 19 -40.36 5.00 6.30
C VAL A 19 -39.62 5.46 7.55
N LEU A 20 -38.73 4.62 8.06
CA LEU A 20 -37.77 5.01 9.08
C LEU A 20 -36.98 6.20 8.53
N PRO A 21 -36.95 7.36 9.21
CA PRO A 21 -36.08 8.45 8.80
C PRO A 21 -34.65 7.91 8.78
N SER A 22 -33.97 8.10 7.65
CA SER A 22 -32.55 7.81 7.51
C SER A 22 -31.83 8.42 8.70
N ALA A 23 -31.15 7.58 9.49
CA ALA A 23 -30.48 8.01 10.71
C ALA A 23 -29.55 9.18 10.37
N MET A 24 -29.69 10.31 11.08
CA MET A 24 -28.70 11.37 11.00
C MET A 24 -27.34 10.80 11.39
N PRO A 25 -26.27 11.03 10.61
CA PRO A 25 -24.95 10.57 10.99
C PRO A 25 -24.58 11.18 12.34
N LEU A 26 -24.14 10.33 13.28
CA LEU A 26 -23.72 10.77 14.60
C LEU A 26 -22.54 11.74 14.44
N LYS A 27 -22.56 12.82 15.23
CA LYS A 27 -21.51 13.83 15.27
C LYS A 27 -20.19 13.18 15.71
N GLY A 28 -19.38 12.72 14.75
CA GLY A 28 -18.11 12.05 15.03
C GLY A 28 -17.74 10.89 14.09
N GLU A 29 -18.58 10.50 13.12
CA GLU A 29 -18.17 9.50 12.13
C GLU A 29 -17.08 10.08 11.22
N LYS A 30 -15.83 9.64 11.42
CA LYS A 30 -14.76 9.88 10.46
C LYS A 30 -15.10 9.09 9.19
N GLU A 31 -15.20 9.79 8.08
CA GLU A 31 -15.33 9.18 6.76
C GLU A 31 -14.19 8.17 6.56
N VAL A 32 -14.54 6.90 6.37
CA VAL A 32 -13.56 5.84 6.14
C VAL A 32 -13.07 5.96 4.70
N ALA A 33 -11.75 6.00 4.54
CA ALA A 33 -11.16 6.10 3.21
C ALA A 33 -11.57 4.91 2.33
N THR A 34 -12.00 5.22 1.11
CA THR A 34 -12.38 4.26 0.08
C THR A 34 -11.15 3.63 -0.56
N LYS A 35 -11.33 2.47 -1.21
CA LYS A 35 -10.29 1.82 -2.01
C LYS A 35 -9.72 2.76 -3.09
N ALA A 36 -10.57 3.59 -3.70
CA ALA A 36 -10.14 4.56 -4.71
C ALA A 36 -9.25 5.66 -4.10
N GLN A 37 -9.56 6.13 -2.89
CA GLN A 37 -8.72 7.09 -2.17
C GLN A 37 -7.37 6.47 -1.81
N PHE A 38 -7.33 5.23 -1.30
CA PHE A 38 -6.05 4.56 -1.01
C PHE A 38 -5.19 4.35 -2.26
N LYS A 39 -5.81 3.98 -3.39
CA LYS A 39 -5.10 3.87 -4.66
C LYS A 39 -4.48 5.21 -5.06
N LYS A 40 -5.27 6.28 -5.01
CA LYS A 40 -4.79 7.64 -5.31
C LYS A 40 -3.61 8.04 -4.41
N TRP A 41 -3.70 7.81 -3.10
CA TRP A 41 -2.61 8.13 -2.18
C TRP A 41 -1.35 7.28 -2.41
N GLY A 42 -1.51 6.02 -2.80
CA GLY A 42 -0.39 5.17 -3.21
C GLY A 42 0.34 5.75 -4.43
N GLU A 43 -0.41 6.17 -5.44
CA GLU A 43 0.14 6.80 -6.65
C GLU A 43 0.84 8.13 -6.34
N GLU A 44 0.22 8.99 -5.52
CA GLU A 44 0.79 10.27 -5.08
C GLU A 44 2.08 10.06 -4.26
N THR A 45 2.07 9.08 -3.35
CA THR A 45 3.24 8.73 -2.54
C THR A 45 4.39 8.22 -3.39
N LEU A 46 4.12 7.30 -4.34
CA LEU A 46 5.13 6.81 -5.27
C LEU A 46 5.72 7.97 -6.08
N GLN A 47 4.88 8.89 -6.55
CA GLN A 47 5.37 10.04 -7.30
C GLN A 47 6.31 10.93 -6.48
N ARG A 48 6.04 11.12 -5.19
CA ARG A 48 6.95 11.85 -4.27
C ARG A 48 8.26 11.09 -4.04
N LEU A 49 8.21 9.76 -3.87
CA LEU A 49 9.42 8.96 -3.74
C LEU A 49 10.32 9.09 -4.99
N PHE A 50 9.72 9.09 -6.18
CA PHE A 50 10.45 9.25 -7.44
C PHE A 50 11.13 10.60 -7.63
N THR A 51 10.59 11.66 -7.05
CA THR A 51 11.09 13.03 -7.24
C THR A 51 11.98 13.48 -6.08
N GLU A 52 11.68 13.07 -4.85
CA GLU A 52 12.33 13.57 -3.64
C GLU A 52 13.45 12.66 -3.12
N PHE A 53 13.40 11.35 -3.41
CA PHE A 53 14.33 10.36 -2.83
C PHE A 53 15.26 9.70 -3.85
N ARG A 54 15.06 9.93 -5.15
CA ARG A 54 15.88 9.30 -6.20
C ARG A 54 17.36 9.64 -6.01
N SER A 55 18.19 8.59 -5.96
CA SER A 55 19.65 8.72 -5.85
C SER A 55 20.29 8.95 -7.23
N ASP A 56 21.60 9.19 -7.24
CA ASP A 56 22.38 9.25 -8.50
C ASP A 56 22.59 7.88 -9.14
N ARG A 57 22.42 6.79 -8.37
CA ARG A 57 22.48 5.44 -8.92
C ARG A 57 21.15 5.14 -9.61
N PRO A 58 21.16 4.74 -10.90
CA PRO A 58 19.94 4.38 -11.61
C PRO A 58 19.13 3.36 -10.82
N GLY A 59 17.84 3.62 -10.67
CA GLY A 59 16.94 2.71 -9.99
C GLY A 59 17.08 2.66 -8.47
N LEU A 60 17.96 3.42 -7.80
CA LEU A 60 18.04 3.40 -6.33
C LEU A 60 17.57 4.69 -5.69
N TYR A 61 17.18 4.60 -4.41
CA TYR A 61 16.67 5.68 -3.60
C TYR A 61 17.55 5.91 -2.38
N SER A 62 17.50 7.14 -1.87
CA SER A 62 18.20 7.57 -0.67
C SER A 62 17.28 7.33 0.54
N ASP A 63 17.85 7.13 1.72
CA ASP A 63 17.08 6.82 2.94
C ASP A 63 16.27 8.02 3.44
N GLU A 64 16.86 9.20 3.32
CA GLU A 64 16.25 10.46 3.73
C GLU A 64 16.11 11.43 2.57
N ARG A 65 15.12 12.31 2.66
CA ARG A 65 15.01 13.43 1.74
C ARG A 65 16.15 14.41 1.98
N SER A 66 16.90 14.74 0.93
CA SER A 66 17.86 15.84 0.99
C SER A 66 17.12 17.19 1.08
N SER A 67 17.27 17.91 2.19
CA SER A 67 16.80 19.30 2.35
C SER A 67 17.74 20.31 1.68
N GLU A 68 19.01 19.95 1.50
CA GLU A 68 20.07 20.79 0.95
C GLU A 68 20.78 20.05 -0.20
N LYS A 69 20.53 20.46 -1.44
CA LYS A 69 21.42 20.08 -2.54
C LYS A 69 22.82 20.63 -2.23
N PRO A 70 23.91 19.84 -2.23
CA PRO A 70 24.05 18.51 -2.82
C PRO A 70 24.24 17.35 -1.81
N LYS A 71 24.00 17.54 -0.51
CA LYS A 71 24.13 16.44 0.47
C LYS A 71 22.93 15.52 0.32
N LYS A 72 23.06 14.56 -0.58
CA LYS A 72 22.16 13.40 -0.66
C LYS A 72 22.45 12.52 0.55
N SER A 73 21.40 12.10 1.23
CA SER A 73 21.50 11.11 2.30
C SER A 73 22.07 9.80 1.75
N GLY A 74 22.47 8.91 2.65
CA GLY A 74 22.93 7.57 2.26
C GLY A 74 21.87 6.79 1.46
N PRO A 75 22.27 5.67 0.82
CA PRO A 75 21.31 4.79 0.17
C PRO A 75 20.27 4.27 1.16
N ALA A 76 19.05 4.01 0.70
CA ALA A 76 18.00 3.43 1.53
C ALA A 76 18.45 2.10 2.14
N PHE A 77 18.04 1.85 3.38
CA PHE A 77 18.22 0.53 4.00
C PHE A 77 17.36 -0.52 3.29
N MET A 78 17.81 -1.78 3.31
CA MET A 78 17.15 -2.88 2.60
C MET A 78 15.68 -3.07 3.00
N TRP A 79 15.33 -2.84 4.26
CA TRP A 79 13.93 -2.83 4.68
C TRP A 79 13.06 -1.86 3.87
N GLY A 80 13.52 -0.61 3.73
CA GLY A 80 12.85 0.41 2.92
C GLY A 80 12.79 0.02 1.43
N CYS A 81 13.83 -0.65 0.93
CA CYS A 81 13.83 -1.23 -0.41
C CYS A 81 12.72 -2.28 -0.58
N GLY A 82 12.51 -3.18 0.38
CA GLY A 82 11.43 -4.18 0.34
C GLY A 82 10.03 -3.56 0.34
N VAL A 83 9.81 -2.49 1.12
CA VAL A 83 8.55 -1.72 1.11
C VAL A 83 8.32 -1.07 -0.27
N MET A 84 9.35 -0.45 -0.84
CA MET A 84 9.27 0.15 -2.17
C MET A 84 9.03 -0.89 -3.26
N LEU A 85 9.67 -2.07 -3.16
CA LEU A 85 9.47 -3.18 -4.09
C LEU A 85 8.00 -3.62 -4.10
N SER A 86 7.42 -3.78 -2.91
CA SER A 86 6.02 -4.16 -2.73
C SER A 86 5.08 -3.12 -3.34
N ALA A 87 5.31 -1.83 -3.08
CA ALA A 87 4.50 -0.73 -3.61
C ALA A 87 4.58 -0.65 -5.14
N LEU A 88 5.80 -0.70 -5.71
CA LEU A 88 6.02 -0.69 -7.16
C LEU A 88 5.40 -1.90 -7.84
N THR A 89 5.52 -3.08 -7.25
CA THR A 89 4.94 -4.32 -7.78
C THR A 89 3.41 -4.23 -7.81
N ALA A 90 2.79 -3.73 -6.74
CA ALA A 90 1.35 -3.51 -6.69
C ALA A 90 0.90 -2.49 -7.75
N ALA A 91 1.62 -1.37 -7.90
CA ALA A 91 1.33 -0.36 -8.90
C ALA A 91 1.52 -0.89 -10.34
N ALA A 92 2.55 -1.69 -10.59
CA ALA A 92 2.81 -2.31 -11.90
C ALA A 92 1.78 -3.37 -12.29
N LYS A 93 1.13 -4.03 -11.32
CA LYS A 93 -0.01 -4.91 -11.60
C LYS A 93 -1.22 -4.14 -12.13
N ASP A 94 -1.45 -2.92 -11.63
CA ASP A 94 -2.60 -2.09 -12.01
C ASP A 94 -2.32 -1.23 -13.27
N LYS A 95 -1.16 -0.57 -13.36
CA LYS A 95 -0.73 0.24 -14.50
C LYS A 95 0.64 -0.19 -15.02
N PRO A 96 0.74 -1.33 -15.73
CA PRO A 96 2.01 -1.92 -16.13
C PRO A 96 2.85 -1.01 -17.03
N LYS A 97 2.22 -0.30 -17.98
CA LYS A 97 2.93 0.61 -18.89
C LYS A 97 3.60 1.78 -18.17
N GLU A 98 3.05 2.20 -17.03
CA GLU A 98 3.53 3.35 -16.27
C GLU A 98 4.63 2.95 -15.27
N TYR A 99 4.45 1.83 -14.57
CA TYR A 99 5.33 1.47 -13.45
C TYR A 99 6.37 0.40 -13.76
N LYS A 100 6.20 -0.46 -14.78
CA LYS A 100 7.27 -1.42 -15.16
C LYS A 100 8.60 -0.75 -15.51
N PRO A 101 8.63 0.37 -16.27
CA PRO A 101 9.88 1.08 -16.55
C PRO A 101 10.57 1.67 -15.31
N ARG A 102 9.90 1.69 -14.14
CA ARG A 102 10.47 2.11 -12.85
C ARG A 102 10.82 0.91 -11.97
N LEU A 103 10.01 -0.15 -12.01
CA LEU A 103 10.22 -1.39 -11.26
C LEU A 103 11.45 -2.14 -11.75
N GLU A 104 11.62 -2.30 -13.06
CA GLU A 104 12.73 -3.08 -13.62
C GLU A 104 14.11 -2.50 -13.23
N PRO A 105 14.39 -1.18 -13.40
CA PRO A 105 15.63 -0.61 -12.91
C PRO A 105 15.79 -0.68 -11.39
N PHE A 106 14.69 -0.65 -10.63
CA PHE A 106 14.75 -0.78 -9.18
C PHE A 106 15.21 -2.19 -8.78
N ILE A 107 14.62 -3.24 -9.36
CA ILE A 107 15.04 -4.64 -9.15
C ILE A 107 16.51 -4.83 -9.50
N THR A 108 16.94 -4.41 -10.71
CA THR A 108 18.36 -4.49 -11.11
C THR A 108 19.25 -3.68 -10.18
N GLY A 109 18.77 -2.52 -9.69
CA GLY A 109 19.50 -1.70 -8.74
C GLY A 109 19.76 -2.41 -7.41
N LEU A 110 18.85 -3.27 -6.93
CA LEU A 110 19.01 -4.00 -5.67
C LEU A 110 20.15 -5.03 -5.69
N GLU A 111 20.65 -5.43 -6.86
CA GLU A 111 21.77 -6.36 -6.99
C GLU A 111 23.03 -5.87 -6.26
N VAL A 112 23.21 -4.55 -6.10
CA VAL A 112 24.37 -3.99 -5.36
C VAL A 112 24.34 -4.27 -3.86
N TYR A 113 23.20 -4.73 -3.33
CA TYR A 113 23.05 -5.16 -1.94
C TYR A 113 23.25 -6.66 -1.78
N TRP A 114 23.27 -7.43 -2.87
CA TRP A 114 23.44 -8.89 -2.79
C TRP A 114 24.87 -9.25 -2.36
N ASN A 115 24.98 -9.99 -1.27
CA ASN A 115 26.25 -10.40 -0.68
C ASN A 115 26.36 -11.93 -0.66
N ASN A 116 27.46 -12.45 -1.20
CA ASN A 116 27.75 -13.90 -1.26
C ASN A 116 28.59 -14.40 -0.06
N ALA A 117 28.83 -13.59 0.97
CA ALA A 117 29.55 -14.02 2.16
C ALA A 117 28.75 -15.07 2.96
N GLY A 118 29.45 -16.09 3.46
CA GLY A 118 28.87 -17.23 4.18
C GLY A 118 28.39 -18.35 3.25
N ASP A 119 27.66 -19.31 3.80
CA ASP A 119 27.19 -20.50 3.05
C ASP A 119 25.99 -20.20 2.14
N VAL A 120 25.23 -19.14 2.43
CA VAL A 120 24.02 -18.74 1.70
C VAL A 120 24.09 -17.25 1.37
N GLY A 121 23.91 -16.90 0.09
CA GLY A 121 23.84 -15.51 -0.36
C GLY A 121 22.55 -14.80 0.08
N GLY A 122 22.58 -13.48 0.14
CA GLY A 122 21.42 -12.68 0.56
C GLY A 122 21.69 -11.18 0.51
N TYR A 123 20.62 -10.41 0.62
CA TYR A 123 20.68 -8.95 0.64
C TYR A 123 21.21 -8.43 1.98
N ASP A 124 22.24 -7.60 1.93
CA ASP A 124 22.75 -6.85 3.07
C ASP A 124 21.88 -5.61 3.35
N VAL A 125 21.99 -5.07 4.56
CA VAL A 125 21.24 -3.87 5.01
C VAL A 125 21.55 -2.60 4.20
N LEU A 126 22.75 -2.51 3.63
CA LEU A 126 23.25 -1.39 2.81
C LEU A 126 24.04 -1.93 1.60
N PRO A 127 24.24 -1.12 0.54
CA PRO A 127 25.01 -1.52 -0.63
C PRO A 127 26.44 -1.94 -0.32
N LEU A 128 26.96 -2.87 -1.11
CA LEU A 128 28.38 -3.23 -1.13
C LEU A 128 29.23 -2.18 -1.88
N PRO A 129 30.54 -2.08 -1.58
CA PRO A 129 31.31 -2.88 -0.62
C PRO A 129 31.18 -2.37 0.83
N LYS A 130 31.02 -3.30 1.78
CA LYS A 130 31.08 -3.07 3.22
C LYS A 130 31.29 -4.40 3.97
N PRO A 131 31.62 -4.41 5.27
CA PRO A 131 31.51 -5.61 6.09
C PRO A 131 30.10 -6.21 6.00
N PRO A 132 29.97 -7.56 5.95
CA PRO A 132 28.66 -8.21 5.94
C PRO A 132 27.81 -7.77 7.13
N ASP A 133 26.57 -7.38 6.85
CA ASP A 133 25.60 -6.95 7.84
C ASP A 133 24.22 -7.19 7.22
N ARG A 134 23.54 -8.23 7.68
CA ARG A 134 22.38 -8.89 7.03
C ARG A 134 21.37 -9.31 8.07
N TYR A 135 20.09 -9.10 7.74
CA TYR A 135 18.96 -9.49 8.57
C TYR A 135 17.99 -10.40 7.80
N TYR A 136 17.41 -11.37 8.51
CA TYR A 136 16.50 -12.35 7.89
C TYR A 136 15.17 -11.74 7.47
N ASP A 137 14.67 -10.77 8.23
CA ASP A 137 13.44 -10.04 7.93
C ASP A 137 13.61 -9.16 6.68
N ASP A 138 14.74 -8.47 6.52
CA ASP A 138 15.06 -7.73 5.29
C ASP A 138 14.97 -8.62 4.04
N ASN A 139 15.55 -9.82 4.11
CA ASN A 139 15.51 -10.77 2.99
C ASN A 139 14.10 -11.33 2.77
N ALA A 140 13.33 -11.55 3.83
CA ALA A 140 11.93 -11.98 3.73
C ALA A 140 11.02 -10.90 3.11
N TRP A 141 11.33 -9.61 3.30
CA TRP A 141 10.59 -8.50 2.68
C TRP A 141 10.84 -8.35 1.17
N VAL A 142 11.95 -8.90 0.66
CA VAL A 142 12.33 -8.80 -0.76
C VAL A 142 11.90 -10.05 -1.56
N ALA A 143 11.77 -11.20 -0.90
CA ALA A 143 11.37 -12.48 -1.51
C ALA A 143 9.90 -12.52 -1.93
#